data_AF-A0A1F6LLW9-F1
#
_entry.id   AF-A0A1F6LLW9-F1
#
_cell.length_a   1.000
_cell.length_b   1.000
_cell.length_c   1.000
_cell.angle_alpha   90.00
_cell.angle_beta   90.00
_cell.angle_gamma   90.00
#
_symmetry.space_group_name_H-M   'P 1'
#
loop_
_entity.id
_entity.type
_entity.pdbx_description
1 polymer ?
#
loop_
_entity_poly.entity_id
_entity_poly.type
_entity_poly.pdbx_seq_one_letter_code
_entity_poly.pdbx_strand_id
1 'polypeptide(L)' 'MPEKILAFVARSENPPARETIRTALSVRNQTLTATLQYLQKQGRLIRHQGRWAMPLIEASST' A
#
# COMPACT_ATOMS: atom_id res chain seq x y z
N MET A 1 1.69 11.74 4.69
CA MET A 1 1.64 11.07 3.35
C MET A 1 1.43 9.55 3.43
N PRO A 2 2.15 8.78 4.26
CA PRO A 2 1.99 7.32 4.34
C PRO A 2 0.55 6.86 4.66
N GLU A 3 -0.14 7.60 5.51
CA GLU A 3 -1.51 7.31 5.93
C GLU A 3 -2.53 7.36 4.78
N LYS A 4 -2.35 8.26 3.80
CA LYS A 4 -3.23 8.34 2.62
C LYS A 4 -3.07 7.11 1.72
N ILE A 5 -1.84 6.61 1.57
CA ILE A 5 -1.57 5.39 0.79
C ILE A 5 -2.15 4.18 1.50
N LEU A 6 -1.98 4.08 2.82
CA LEU A 6 -2.55 2.99 3.61
C LEU A 6 -4.08 2.98 3.55
N ALA A 7 -4.71 4.12 3.78
CA ALA A 7 -6.16 4.26 3.68
C ALA A 7 -6.67 3.90 2.27
N PHE A 8 -5.93 4.30 1.23
CA PHE A 8 -6.27 3.96 -0.15
C PHE A 8 -6.15 2.44 -0.43
N VAL A 9 -5.08 1.80 0.00
CA VAL A 9 -4.89 0.36 -0.21
C VAL A 9 -5.89 -0.43 0.64
N ALA A 10 -6.19 0.00 1.87
CA ALA A 10 -7.14 -0.68 2.76
C ALA A 10 -8.59 -0.61 2.25
N ARG A 11 -9.00 0.48 1.60
CA ARG A 11 -10.34 0.62 1.00
C ARG A 11 -10.46 -0.02 -0.40
N SER A 12 -9.36 -0.47 -0.99
CA SER A 12 -9.39 -1.05 -2.32
C SER A 12 -9.85 -2.51 -2.23
N GLU A 13 -10.94 -2.85 -2.91
CA GLU A 13 -11.44 -4.23 -3.02
C GLU A 13 -10.36 -5.20 -3.53
N ASN A 14 -9.52 -4.72 -4.45
CA ASN A 14 -8.42 -5.48 -5.03
C ASN A 14 -7.09 -4.78 -4.77
N PRO A 15 -5.98 -5.52 -4.53
CA PRO A 15 -4.65 -4.94 -4.38
C PRO A 15 -4.31 -4.00 -5.55
N PRO A 16 -4.16 -2.68 -5.32
CA PRO A 16 -3.87 -1.73 -6.39
C PRO A 16 -2.42 -1.83 -6.87
N ALA A 17 -2.22 -1.58 -8.16
CA ALA A 17 -0.88 -1.39 -8.72
C ALA A 17 -0.33 -0.01 -8.33
N ARG A 18 1.00 0.15 -8.39
CA ARG A 18 1.66 1.44 -8.10
C ARG A 18 1.07 2.59 -8.93
N GLU A 19 0.78 2.34 -10.21
CA GLU A 19 0.23 3.38 -11.10
C GLU A 19 -1.16 3.83 -10.67
N THR A 20 -2.03 2.89 -10.27
CA THR A 20 -3.36 3.20 -9.75
C THR A 20 -3.28 4.09 -8.51
N ILE A 21 -2.39 3.77 -7.56
CA ILE A 21 -2.18 4.57 -6.35
C ILE A 21 -1.66 5.97 -6.73
N ARG A 22 -0.72 6.04 -7.68
CA ARG A 22 -0.13 7.30 -8.17
C ARG A 22 -1.19 8.23 -8.74
N THR A 23 -2.02 7.70 -9.64
CA THR A 23 -3.07 8.46 -10.32
C THR A 23 -4.17 8.87 -9.34
N ALA A 24 -4.63 7.96 -8.47
CA ALA A 24 -5.71 8.24 -7.54
C ALA A 24 -5.34 9.25 -6.44
N LEU A 25 -4.07 9.28 -6.03
CA LEU A 25 -3.59 10.20 -4.99
C LEU A 25 -2.85 11.42 -5.56
N SER A 26 -2.72 11.53 -6.89
CA SER A 26 -1.95 12.56 -7.60
C SER A 26 -0.54 12.79 -7.01
N VAL A 27 0.16 11.71 -6.67
CA VAL A 27 1.50 11.76 -6.03
C VAL A 27 2.61 11.59 -7.06
N ARG A 28 3.75 12.27 -6.85
CA ARG A 28 4.95 12.08 -7.66
C ARG A 28 5.49 10.65 -7.52
N ASN A 29 5.99 10.07 -8.61
CA ASN A 29 6.45 8.68 -8.65
C ASN A 29 7.58 8.39 -7.64
N GLN A 30 8.53 9.32 -7.50
CA GLN A 30 9.64 9.19 -6.55
C GLN A 30 9.15 9.16 -5.10
N THR A 31 8.28 10.10 -4.72
CA THR A 31 7.66 10.16 -3.39
C THR A 31 6.83 8.93 -3.09
N LEU A 32 6.03 8.45 -4.06
CA LEU A 32 5.24 7.24 -3.92
C LEU A 32 6.12 6.01 -3.71
N THR A 33 7.19 5.86 -4.49
CA THR A 33 8.11 4.72 -4.39
C THR A 33 8.78 4.68 -3.03
N ALA A 34 9.31 5.82 -2.56
CA ALA A 34 9.91 5.91 -1.23
C ALA A 34 8.89 5.58 -0.11
N THR A 35 7.65 6.05 -0.25
CA THR A 35 6.61 5.81 0.78
C THR A 35 6.15 4.36 0.79
N LEU A 36 5.98 3.72 -0.37
CA LEU A 36 5.61 2.30 -0.46
C LEU A 36 6.72 1.41 0.12
N GLN A 37 7.98 1.70 -0.20
CA GLN A 37 9.13 0.99 0.39
C GLN A 37 9.21 1.20 1.90
N TYR A 38 8.98 2.41 2.39
CA TYR A 38 8.93 2.71 3.82
C TYR A 38 7.84 1.88 4.52
N LEU A 39 6.62 1.87 3.99
CA LEU A 39 5.50 1.11 4.54
C LEU A 39 5.73 -0.41 4.47
N GLN A 40 6.39 -0.90 3.42
CA GLN A 40 6.79 -2.29 3.29
C GLN A 40 7.78 -2.71 4.37
N LYS A 41 8.81 -1.89 4.61
CA LYS A 41 9.81 -2.15 5.67
C LYS A 41 9.19 -2.18 7.06
N GLN A 42 8.11 -1.43 7.28
CA GLN A 42 7.35 -1.42 8.53
C GLN A 42 6.36 -2.61 8.64
N GLY A 43 6.31 -3.50 7.66
CA GLY A 43 5.36 -4.61 7.62
C GLY A 43 3.90 -4.17 7.43
N ARG A 44 3.64 -2.89 7.12
CA ARG A 44 2.27 -2.35 6.97
C ARG A 44 1.68 -2.57 5.59
N LEU A 45 2.53 -2.87 4.60
CA LEU A 45 2.16 -3.21 3.25
C LEU A 45 2.98 -4.39 2.76
N ILE A 46 2.36 -5.25 1.96
CA ILE A 46 3.05 -6.30 1.21
C ILE A 46 2.94 -6.03 -0.28
N ARG A 47 3.97 -6.45 -1.03
CA ARG A 47 3.96 -6.41 -2.49
C ARG A 47 3.80 -7.82 -3.02
N HIS A 48 2.68 -8.08 -3.69
CA HIS A 48 2.40 -9.38 -4.32
C HIS A 48 2.07 -9.17 -5.79
N GLN A 49 2.79 -9.85 -6.69
CA GLN A 49 2.60 -9.76 -8.15
C GLN A 49 2.55 -8.31 -8.69
N GLY A 50 3.42 -7.43 -8.16
CA GLY A 50 3.47 -6.02 -8.59
C GLY A 50 2.36 -5.12 -8.03
N ARG A 51 1.47 -5.65 -7.20
CA ARG A 51 0.38 -4.94 -6.52
C ARG A 51 0.65 -4.82 -5.03
N TRP A 52 -0.01 -3.87 -4.38
CA TRP A 52 0.17 -3.55 -2.96
C TRP A 52 -1.07 -3.94 -2.18
N ALA A 53 -0.91 -4.65 -1.08
CA ALA A 53 -2.01 -5.09 -0.22
C ALA A 53 -1.67 -4.84 1.25
N MET A 54 -2.69 -4.80 2.10
CA MET A 54 -2.49 -4.95 3.54
C MET A 54 -1.94 -6.35 3.83
N PRO A 55 -1.00 -6.51 4.78
CA PRO A 55 -0.65 -7.84 5.27
C PRO A 55 -1.92 -8.51 5.81
N LEU A 56 -2.11 -9.81 5.52
CA LEU A 56 -3.10 -10.60 6.22
C LEU A 56 -2.62 -10.72 7.66
N ILE A 57 -3.13 -9.86 8.54
CA ILE A 57 -2.99 -10.10 9.97
C ILE A 57 -4.01 -11.19 10.25
N GLU A 58 -3.58 -12.45 10.29
CA GLU A 58 -4.35 -13.49 10.94
C GLU A 58 -4.59 -12.99 12.36
N ALA A 59 -5.80 -12.52 12.63
CA ALA A 59 -6.23 -12.30 13.99
C ALA A 59 -6.22 -13.68 14.65
N SER A 60 -5.09 -14.05 15.27
CA SER A 60 -5.00 -15.14 16.22
C SER A 60 -5.99 -14.84 17.33
N SER A 61 -7.23 -15.22 17.10
CA SER A 61 -8.29 -15.24 18.10
C SER A 61 -7.93 -16.41 19.01
N THR A 62 -7.34 -16.07 20.15
CA THR A 62 -7.12 -16.99 21.27
C THR A 62 -8.42 -17.12 22.05
#